data_AF-A0A9W6T8D8-F1
#
_entry.id   AF-A0A9W6T8D8-F1
#
_cell.length_a   1.000
_cell.length_b   1.000
_cell.length_c   1.000
_cell.angle_alpha   90.00
_cell.angle_beta   90.00
_cell.angle_gamma   90.00
#
_symmetry.space_group_name_H-M   'P 1'
#
loop_
_entity.id
_entity.type
_entity.pdbx_description
1 polymer ?
#
loop_
_entity_poly.entity_id
_entity_poly.type
_entity_poly.pdbx_seq_one_letter_code
_entity_poly.pdbx_strand_id
1 'polypeptide(L)'
;MMLHVTLPSSIKLLLELSSFDLKKSSSQIPHMSFTALRFYSIHPYKEDMWTPLLILSYAVIKLNMDKNLPIDTDQHSEDSDDHEDSSTQILIDATSFRFEVPFEFVFYKVFDNLLTFFKSCKQLKYNFKNLMKSDLPKDFKNSTILPVKVHPLKVPKIRLKAKYFEFSMHDDPLEVRLASIYLIGFIEQKSRISKLTSFATLETKWKNELMEKYPNIKFKNGIPVPPEGNNNYYDSSLTLKNNETIHHNGPPLFQNNSFHSTSSSPTVERERSRTKSIKIRKRISKFRI
;
A
#
# COMPACT_ATOMS: atom_id res chain seq x y z
N MET A 1 -10.24 18.97 14.93
CA MET A 1 -11.37 19.51 14.15
C MET A 1 -11.67 18.57 12.99
N MET A 2 -12.94 18.26 12.77
CA MET A 2 -13.38 17.40 11.67
C MET A 2 -14.39 18.17 10.83
N LEU A 3 -14.17 18.21 9.52
CA LEU A 3 -14.98 18.94 8.55
C LEU A 3 -15.55 17.95 7.54
N HIS A 4 -16.88 17.86 7.50
CA HIS A 4 -17.60 17.10 6.49
C HIS A 4 -17.95 18.02 5.31
N VAL A 5 -17.48 17.69 4.12
CA VAL A 5 -17.71 18.47 2.90
C VAL A 5 -18.47 17.62 1.90
N THR A 6 -19.67 18.06 1.53
CA THR A 6 -20.44 17.47 0.43
C THR A 6 -20.22 18.28 -0.83
N LEU A 7 -19.60 17.67 -1.83
CA LEU A 7 -19.39 18.28 -3.15
C LEU A 7 -20.68 18.23 -3.99
N PRO A 8 -20.81 19.08 -5.04
CA PRO A 8 -22.03 19.21 -5.84
C PRO A 8 -22.56 17.89 -6.45
N SER A 9 -21.71 16.95 -6.86
CA SER A 9 -22.18 15.63 -7.36
C SER A 9 -22.39 14.60 -6.24
N SER A 10 -22.78 15.02 -5.04
CA SER A 10 -23.02 14.16 -3.86
C SER A 10 -21.81 13.36 -3.36
N ILE A 11 -20.58 13.72 -3.75
CA ILE A 11 -19.37 13.12 -3.20
C ILE A 11 -19.18 13.66 -1.77
N LYS A 12 -19.21 12.77 -0.78
CA LYS A 12 -18.89 13.11 0.61
C LYS A 12 -17.39 12.95 0.83
N LEU A 13 -16.77 14.02 1.31
CA LEU A 13 -15.37 14.06 1.73
C LEU A 13 -15.31 14.42 3.21
N LEU A 14 -14.33 13.84 3.90
CA LEU A 14 -14.08 14.15 5.30
C LEU A 14 -12.64 14.63 5.44
N LEU A 15 -12.49 15.82 6.00
CA LEU A 15 -11.19 16.40 6.31
C LEU A 15 -11.03 16.44 7.83
N GLU A 16 -9.98 15.83 8.33
CA GLU A 16 -9.64 15.81 9.74
C GLU A 16 -8.33 16.56 9.98
N LEU A 17 -8.33 17.43 10.99
CA LEU A 17 -7.18 18.21 11.42
C LEU A 17 -7.02 18.06 12.93
N SER A 18 -5.99 17.36 13.39
CA SER A 18 -5.84 16.94 14.80
C SER A 18 -5.38 18.08 15.71
N SER A 19 -4.38 18.85 15.28
CA SER A 19 -3.88 20.06 15.97
C SER A 19 -3.51 21.09 14.91
N PHE A 20 -3.77 22.36 15.20
CA PHE A 20 -3.52 23.46 14.27
C PHE A 20 -2.90 24.62 15.04
N ASP A 21 -1.65 24.93 14.70
CA ASP A 21 -0.94 26.07 15.25
C ASP A 21 -0.54 26.99 14.10
N LEU A 22 -1.04 28.22 14.14
CA LEU A 22 -0.64 29.26 13.21
C LEU A 22 0.25 30.26 13.95
N LYS A 23 1.51 30.33 13.54
CA LYS A 23 2.46 31.31 14.10
C LYS A 23 2.81 32.30 13.01
N LYS A 24 2.43 33.56 13.24
CA LYS A 24 2.82 34.70 12.42
C LYS A 24 3.67 35.61 13.29
N SER A 25 4.96 35.72 12.99
CA SER A 25 5.83 36.75 13.56
C SER A 25 6.11 37.79 12.49
N SER A 26 6.16 39.07 12.88
CA SER A 26 6.36 40.19 11.93
C SER A 26 7.68 40.11 11.16
N SER A 27 8.65 39.33 11.66
CA SER A 27 9.99 39.18 11.07
C SER A 27 10.30 37.76 10.60
N GLN A 28 9.44 36.77 10.85
CA GLN A 28 9.66 35.38 10.42
C GLN A 28 8.64 34.97 9.36
N ILE A 29 9.04 34.04 8.50
CA ILE A 29 8.17 33.45 7.49
C ILE A 29 6.93 32.87 8.18
N PRO A 30 5.71 33.28 7.75
CA PRO A 30 4.49 32.74 8.33
C PRO A 30 4.46 31.23 8.12
N HIS A 31 4.28 30.50 9.23
CA HIS A 31 4.22 29.06 9.19
C HIS A 31 3.00 28.53 9.93
N MET A 32 2.46 27.46 9.38
CA MET A 32 1.28 26.77 9.85
C MET A 32 1.70 25.33 10.15
N SER A 33 1.60 24.89 11.39
CA SER A 33 1.95 23.54 11.80
C SER A 33 0.71 22.75 12.21
N PHE A 34 0.69 21.47 11.85
CA PHE A 34 -0.35 20.54 12.27
C PHE A 34 0.21 19.15 12.53
N THR A 35 -0.39 18.47 13.52
CA THR A 35 0.00 17.11 13.93
C THR A 35 -0.46 16.07 12.90
N ALA A 36 -1.67 16.21 12.38
CA ALA A 36 -2.18 15.34 11.32
C ALA A 36 -3.23 16.09 10.50
N LEU A 37 -3.07 16.05 9.18
CA LEU A 37 -4.07 16.42 8.19
C LEU A 37 -4.45 15.14 7.45
N ARG A 38 -5.72 14.77 7.52
CA ARG A 38 -6.23 13.55 6.89
C ARG A 38 -7.39 13.88 5.98
N PHE A 39 -7.39 13.26 4.81
CA PHE A 39 -8.43 13.40 3.82
C PHE A 39 -8.99 12.02 3.53
N TYR A 40 -10.29 11.89 3.72
CA TYR A 40 -11.02 10.64 3.52
C TYR A 40 -12.10 10.81 2.47
N SER A 41 -12.40 9.72 1.80
CA SER A 41 -13.54 9.56 0.91
C SER A 41 -14.36 8.35 1.32
N ILE A 42 -15.61 8.29 0.87
CA ILE A 42 -16.43 7.08 0.98
C ILE A 42 -15.75 5.94 0.22
N HIS A 43 -15.74 4.75 0.84
CA HIS A 43 -15.27 3.51 0.24
C HIS A 43 -16.16 3.12 -0.96
N PRO A 44 -15.61 2.72 -2.11
CA PRO A 44 -16.42 2.38 -3.30
C PRO A 44 -17.33 1.15 -3.10
N TYR A 45 -16.84 0.10 -2.42
CA TYR A 45 -17.59 -1.14 -2.17
C TYR A 45 -18.55 -1.13 -0.96
N LYS A 46 -18.33 -0.27 0.04
CA LYS A 46 -19.13 -0.26 1.29
C LYS A 46 -19.69 1.13 1.52
N GLU A 47 -21.02 1.22 1.50
CA GLU A 47 -21.73 2.46 1.83
C GLU A 47 -21.37 2.90 3.27
N ASP A 48 -21.19 4.20 3.44
CA ASP A 48 -20.87 4.89 4.72
C ASP A 48 -19.58 4.49 5.45
N MET A 49 -18.65 3.78 4.79
CA MET A 49 -17.29 3.56 5.30
C MET A 49 -16.32 4.63 4.79
N TRP A 50 -15.52 5.20 5.68
CA TRP A 50 -14.47 6.16 5.31
C TRP A 50 -13.15 5.47 5.00
N THR A 51 -12.59 5.76 3.84
CA THR A 51 -11.25 5.34 3.42
C THR A 51 -10.31 6.52 3.33
N PRO A 52 -9.09 6.44 3.89
CA PRO A 52 -8.10 7.49 3.74
C PRO A 52 -7.64 7.56 2.28
N LEU A 53 -7.52 8.77 1.77
CA LEU A 53 -6.90 9.06 0.47
C LEU A 53 -5.54 9.72 0.65
N LEU A 54 -5.43 10.61 1.65
CA LEU A 54 -4.20 11.33 1.94
C LEU A 54 -4.06 11.54 3.45
N ILE A 55 -2.89 11.22 3.98
CA ILE A 55 -2.52 11.47 5.38
C ILE A 55 -1.18 12.17 5.41
N LEU A 56 -1.15 13.32 6.07
CA LEU A 56 0.04 14.10 6.28
C LEU A 56 0.26 14.27 7.78
N SER A 57 1.33 13.68 8.31
CA SER A 57 1.62 13.68 9.75
C SER A 57 2.80 14.58 10.08
N TYR A 58 2.64 15.35 11.15
CA TYR A 58 3.58 16.31 11.71
C TYR A 58 4.18 17.17 10.61
N ALA A 59 3.34 18.05 10.04
CA ALA A 59 3.75 18.90 8.95
C ALA A 59 3.69 20.39 9.31
N VAL A 60 4.64 21.12 8.72
CA VAL A 60 4.81 22.56 8.83
C VAL A 60 4.79 23.11 7.42
N ILE A 61 3.80 23.96 7.13
CA ILE A 61 3.67 24.68 5.87
C ILE A 61 4.21 26.09 6.09
N LYS A 62 5.28 26.42 5.37
CA LYS A 62 5.91 27.74 5.36
C LYS A 62 5.56 28.43 4.05
N LEU A 63 5.02 29.64 4.13
CA LEU A 63 4.67 30.44 2.97
C LEU A 63 5.74 31.51 2.77
N ASN A 64 6.66 31.27 1.86
CA ASN A 64 7.64 32.29 1.50
C ASN A 64 7.03 33.23 0.46
N MET A 65 6.66 34.42 0.92
CA MET A 65 6.16 35.51 0.09
C MET A 65 7.29 36.46 -0.32
N ASP A 66 8.52 36.21 0.13
CA ASP A 66 9.63 37.11 -0.05
C ASP A 66 10.33 36.89 -1.39
N LYS A 67 10.58 38.00 -2.09
CA LYS A 67 11.14 38.00 -3.45
C LYS A 67 12.67 37.83 -3.44
N ASN A 68 13.32 38.02 -2.28
CA ASN A 68 14.77 38.23 -2.21
C ASN A 68 15.53 37.33 -1.21
N LEU A 69 14.91 36.29 -0.62
CA LEU A 69 15.66 35.38 0.25
C LEU A 69 16.11 34.12 -0.53
N PRO A 70 17.42 33.97 -0.84
CA PRO A 70 17.92 32.71 -1.35
C PRO A 70 17.76 31.66 -0.25
N ILE A 71 16.91 30.67 -0.50
CA ILE A 71 16.89 29.45 0.30
C ILE A 71 18.05 28.60 -0.21
N ASP A 72 19.02 28.36 0.68
CA ASP A 72 20.16 27.46 0.54
C ASP A 72 19.89 26.36 -0.49
N THR A 73 20.34 26.64 -1.71
CA THR A 73 20.41 25.69 -2.80
C THR A 73 21.87 25.31 -2.85
N ASP A 74 22.13 24.02 -2.66
CA ASP A 74 23.44 23.42 -2.84
C ASP A 74 24.12 24.03 -4.07
N GLN A 75 25.29 24.65 -3.84
CA GLN A 75 26.13 25.29 -4.84
C GLN A 75 26.59 24.24 -5.85
N HIS A 76 25.83 23.99 -6.91
CA HIS A 76 26.30 23.40 -8.17
C HIS A 76 25.18 23.48 -9.23
N SER A 77 25.01 24.65 -9.83
CA SER A 77 24.63 24.77 -11.25
C SER A 77 24.75 26.24 -11.63
N GLU A 78 25.95 26.64 -12.06
CA GLU A 78 26.10 27.75 -13.00
C GLU A 78 25.50 27.30 -14.36
N ASP A 79 25.04 28.28 -15.13
CA ASP A 79 24.41 28.18 -16.45
C ASP A 79 22.90 27.86 -16.48
N SER A 80 22.07 28.90 -16.47
CA SER A 80 21.10 29.21 -17.55
C SER A 80 20.06 30.28 -17.17
N ASP A 81 20.01 31.33 -18.00
CA ASP A 81 18.92 32.26 -18.32
C ASP A 81 18.03 32.80 -17.20
N ASP A 82 18.30 34.07 -16.86
CA ASP A 82 17.54 34.95 -16.00
C ASP A 82 16.18 35.34 -16.60
N HIS A 83 15.15 34.57 -16.26
CA HIS A 83 13.82 35.14 -16.04
C HIS A 83 13.47 34.97 -14.56
N GLU A 84 13.60 36.06 -13.80
CA GLU A 84 13.15 36.17 -12.40
C GLU A 84 11.63 35.97 -12.30
N ASP A 85 11.18 34.73 -12.28
CA ASP A 85 9.82 34.41 -11.90
C ASP A 85 9.68 34.58 -10.39
N SER A 86 9.17 35.75 -9.98
CA SER A 86 8.77 36.10 -8.61
C SER A 86 7.60 35.23 -8.12
N SER A 87 7.82 33.92 -8.02
CA SER A 87 6.80 32.95 -7.68
C SER A 87 6.79 32.72 -6.18
N THR A 88 5.62 32.94 -5.56
CA THR A 88 5.36 32.52 -4.18
C THR A 88 5.71 31.04 -4.03
N GLN A 89 6.58 30.73 -3.07
CA GLN A 89 7.00 29.36 -2.79
C GLN A 89 6.29 28.84 -1.53
N ILE A 90 5.63 27.70 -1.69
CA ILE A 90 5.00 26.97 -0.59
C ILE A 90 5.93 25.81 -0.23
N LEU A 91 6.55 25.86 0.95
CA LEU A 91 7.38 24.78 1.47
C LEU A 91 6.57 23.96 2.49
N ILE A 92 6.41 22.67 2.23
CA ILE A 92 5.71 21.73 3.10
C ILE A 92 6.76 20.77 3.65
N ASP A 93 7.13 20.95 4.91
CA ASP A 93 8.02 20.04 5.64
C ASP A 93 7.16 19.07 6.46
N ALA A 94 7.23 17.77 6.20
CA ALA A 94 6.42 16.75 6.87
C ALA A 94 7.25 15.56 7.34
N THR A 95 6.78 14.90 8.40
CA THR A 95 7.42 13.65 8.85
C THR A 95 6.99 12.47 7.98
N SER A 96 5.69 12.30 7.76
CA SER A 96 5.18 11.27 6.86
C SER A 96 4.11 11.81 5.93
N PHE A 97 4.23 11.47 4.65
CA PHE A 97 3.22 11.68 3.63
C PHE A 97 2.75 10.31 3.15
N ARG A 98 1.48 9.99 3.35
CA ARG A 98 0.85 8.77 2.87
C ARG A 98 -0.22 9.14 1.86
N PHE A 99 -0.17 8.53 0.70
CA PHE A 99 -1.19 8.61 -0.33
C PHE A 99 -1.71 7.23 -0.65
N GLU A 100 -3.02 7.08 -0.60
CA GLU A 100 -3.67 5.79 -0.69
C GLU A 100 -4.78 5.85 -1.73
N VAL A 101 -4.76 4.91 -2.67
CA VAL A 101 -5.79 4.74 -3.70
C VAL A 101 -6.53 3.44 -3.39
N PRO A 102 -7.75 3.51 -2.82
CA PRO A 102 -8.56 2.33 -2.56
C PRO A 102 -8.89 1.58 -3.87
N PHE A 103 -9.15 0.28 -3.75
CA PHE A 103 -9.51 -0.57 -4.88
C PHE A 103 -10.77 -0.01 -5.56
N GLU A 104 -10.77 0.06 -6.89
CA GLU A 104 -11.84 0.66 -7.72
C GLU A 104 -12.16 2.14 -7.43
N PHE A 105 -11.33 2.85 -6.67
CA PHE A 105 -11.58 4.26 -6.39
C PHE A 105 -11.37 5.14 -7.63
N VAL A 106 -12.44 5.81 -8.06
CA VAL A 106 -12.42 6.67 -9.24
C VAL A 106 -11.94 8.08 -8.88
N PHE A 107 -10.62 8.27 -8.83
CA PHE A 107 -10.00 9.50 -8.34
C PHE A 107 -10.38 10.77 -9.14
N TYR A 108 -10.57 10.66 -10.46
CA TYR A 108 -10.93 11.82 -11.29
C TYR A 108 -12.26 12.47 -10.88
N LYS A 109 -13.21 11.68 -10.35
CA LYS A 109 -14.51 12.21 -9.90
C LYS A 109 -14.33 13.21 -8.76
N VAL A 110 -13.38 12.94 -7.85
CA VAL A 110 -13.08 13.87 -6.75
C VAL A 110 -12.52 15.18 -7.30
N PHE A 111 -11.56 15.11 -8.23
CA PHE A 111 -10.94 16.31 -8.79
C PHE A 111 -11.89 17.16 -9.62
N ASP A 112 -12.70 16.55 -10.48
CA ASP A 112 -13.67 17.28 -11.30
C ASP A 112 -14.72 17.98 -10.44
N ASN A 113 -15.14 17.32 -9.37
CA ASN A 113 -16.04 17.92 -8.39
C ASN A 113 -15.38 19.02 -7.56
N LEU A 114 -14.12 18.85 -7.17
CA LEU A 114 -13.37 19.88 -6.47
C LEU A 114 -13.21 21.13 -7.35
N LEU A 115 -12.94 20.94 -8.64
CA LEU A 115 -12.87 22.03 -9.61
C LEU A 115 -14.24 22.73 -9.75
N THR A 116 -15.32 21.95 -9.81
CA THR A 116 -16.69 22.49 -9.84
C THR A 116 -17.02 23.26 -8.56
N PHE A 117 -16.63 22.75 -7.39
CA PHE A 117 -16.78 23.44 -6.12
C PHE A 117 -16.03 24.78 -6.10
N PHE A 118 -14.79 24.84 -6.62
CA PHE A 118 -14.06 26.11 -6.73
C PHE A 118 -14.73 27.10 -7.69
N LYS A 119 -15.29 26.63 -8.82
CA LYS A 119 -16.09 27.48 -9.72
C LYS A 119 -17.32 28.03 -9.00
N SER A 120 -18.02 27.20 -8.23
CA SER A 120 -19.17 27.63 -7.42
C SER A 120 -18.77 28.62 -6.33
N CYS A 121 -17.65 28.42 -5.63
CA CYS A 121 -17.11 29.38 -4.67
C CYS A 121 -16.75 30.73 -5.32
N LYS A 122 -16.18 30.71 -6.54
CA LYS A 122 -15.88 31.93 -7.29
C LYS A 122 -17.16 32.68 -7.68
N GLN A 123 -18.18 31.95 -8.16
CA GLN A 123 -19.48 32.52 -8.49
C GLN A 123 -20.15 33.10 -7.25
N LEU A 124 -20.11 32.38 -6.12
CA LEU A 124 -20.67 32.81 -4.85
C LEU A 124 -20.00 34.11 -4.35
N LYS A 125 -18.66 34.17 -4.36
CA LYS A 125 -17.90 35.37 -4.01
C LYS A 125 -18.26 36.57 -4.89
N TYR A 126 -18.43 36.35 -6.19
CA TYR A 126 -18.82 37.39 -7.13
C TYR A 126 -20.25 37.91 -6.86
N ASN A 127 -21.19 36.99 -6.63
CA ASN A 127 -22.57 37.34 -6.26
C ASN A 127 -22.60 38.14 -4.96
N PHE A 128 -21.88 37.72 -3.91
CA PHE A 128 -21.81 38.47 -2.64
C PHE A 128 -21.21 39.87 -2.83
N LYS A 129 -20.16 40.01 -3.65
CA LYS A 129 -19.56 41.32 -3.93
C LYS A 129 -20.54 42.26 -4.64
N ASN A 130 -21.36 41.74 -5.55
CA ASN A 130 -22.36 42.53 -6.27
C ASN A 130 -23.57 42.87 -5.41
N LEU A 131 -23.99 41.96 -4.51
CA LEU A 131 -25.04 42.21 -3.52
C LEU A 131 -24.68 43.28 -2.50
N MET A 132 -23.40 43.39 -2.13
CA MET A 132 -22.91 44.41 -1.18
C MET A 132 -22.73 45.82 -1.79
N LYS A 133 -22.93 46.01 -3.09
CA LYS A 133 -22.90 47.35 -3.70
C LYS A 133 -24.25 48.03 -3.51
N SER A 134 -24.23 49.24 -2.95
CA SER A 134 -25.41 50.03 -2.58
C SER A 134 -26.30 50.45 -3.75
N ASP A 135 -25.76 50.48 -4.96
CA ASP A 135 -26.48 50.88 -6.18
C ASP A 135 -27.07 49.65 -6.87
N LEU A 136 -28.08 49.04 -6.25
CA LEU A 136 -28.80 47.91 -6.85
C LEU A 136 -29.81 48.44 -7.90
N PRO A 137 -29.70 48.08 -9.19
CA PRO A 137 -30.77 48.31 -10.14
C PRO A 137 -32.01 47.49 -9.72
N LYS A 138 -33.21 48.02 -9.94
CA LYS A 138 -34.50 47.32 -9.66
C LYS A 138 -34.62 45.95 -10.36
N ASP A 139 -33.79 45.68 -11.37
CA ASP A 139 -33.69 44.41 -12.07
C ASP A 139 -32.44 43.62 -11.66
N PHE A 140 -32.39 43.14 -10.41
CA PHE A 140 -31.29 42.28 -9.95
C PHE A 140 -31.37 40.90 -10.62
N LYS A 141 -30.75 40.76 -11.79
CA LYS A 141 -30.49 39.46 -12.42
C LYS A 141 -29.21 38.87 -11.82
N ASN A 142 -29.26 37.61 -11.39
CA ASN A 142 -28.09 36.86 -10.93
C ASN A 142 -27.02 36.83 -12.04
N SER A 143 -26.04 37.73 -11.95
CA SER A 143 -24.97 37.86 -12.92
C SER A 143 -24.07 36.61 -12.87
N THR A 144 -24.22 35.72 -13.85
CA THR A 144 -23.35 34.53 -13.97
C THR A 144 -22.02 34.95 -14.59
N ILE A 145 -20.90 34.48 -14.03
CA ILE A 145 -19.57 34.74 -14.60
C ILE A 145 -19.46 33.95 -15.91
N LEU A 146 -19.38 34.66 -17.04
CA LEU A 146 -19.15 34.05 -18.35
C LEU A 146 -17.70 33.55 -18.46
N PRO A 147 -17.45 32.45 -19.18
CA PRO A 147 -16.09 31.98 -19.45
C PRO A 147 -15.37 33.02 -20.33
N VAL A 148 -14.25 33.53 -19.84
CA VAL A 148 -13.38 34.46 -20.56
C VAL A 148 -12.05 33.77 -20.83
N LYS A 149 -11.43 34.04 -21.98
CA LYS A 149 -10.08 33.57 -22.28
C LYS A 149 -9.11 34.18 -21.25
N VAL A 150 -8.55 33.33 -20.39
CA VAL A 150 -7.55 33.70 -19.38
C VAL A 150 -6.18 33.21 -19.82
N HIS A 151 -5.15 34.01 -19.55
CA HIS A 151 -3.76 33.56 -19.67
C HIS A 151 -3.48 32.42 -18.66
N PRO A 152 -2.50 31.54 -18.95
CA PRO A 152 -2.11 30.47 -18.02
C PRO A 152 -1.85 31.04 -16.62
N LEU A 153 -2.51 30.45 -15.62
CA LEU A 153 -2.29 30.86 -14.23
C LEU A 153 -0.85 30.49 -13.84
N LYS A 154 -0.09 31.46 -13.32
CA LYS A 154 1.21 31.17 -12.68
C LYS A 154 0.94 30.32 -11.44
N VAL A 155 1.25 29.03 -11.50
CA VAL A 155 1.11 28.11 -10.37
C VAL A 155 2.23 28.39 -9.37
N PRO A 156 1.94 28.55 -8.06
CA PRO A 156 2.99 28.74 -7.07
C PRO A 156 3.90 27.50 -7.00
N LYS A 157 5.18 27.71 -6.75
CA LYS A 157 6.14 26.61 -6.65
C LYS A 157 5.94 25.90 -5.31
N ILE A 158 5.45 24.66 -5.35
CA ILE A 158 5.24 23.84 -4.15
C ILE A 158 6.44 22.91 -3.98
N ARG A 159 7.14 23.01 -2.84
CA ARG A 159 8.21 22.09 -2.44
C ARG A 159 7.70 21.23 -1.29
N LEU A 160 7.52 19.94 -1.54
CA LEU A 160 7.14 18.96 -0.52
C LEU A 160 8.39 18.19 -0.06
N LYS A 161 8.72 18.27 1.23
CA LYS A 161 9.78 17.51 1.88
C LYS A 161 9.16 16.59 2.91
N ALA A 162 9.21 15.27 2.66
CA ALA A 162 8.73 14.27 3.60
C ALA A 162 9.86 13.33 4.01
N LYS A 163 9.98 12.99 5.30
CA LYS A 163 10.97 11.98 5.76
C LYS A 163 10.57 10.57 5.30
N TYR A 164 9.27 10.28 5.35
CA TYR A 164 8.69 9.04 4.85
C TYR A 164 7.60 9.37 3.83
N PHE A 165 7.72 8.78 2.65
CA PHE A 165 6.70 8.86 1.62
C PHE A 165 6.17 7.44 1.38
N GLU A 166 4.88 7.26 1.57
CA GLU A 166 4.17 5.99 1.38
C GLU A 166 3.11 6.19 0.30
N PHE A 167 3.20 5.40 -0.75
CA PHE A 167 2.20 5.33 -1.81
C PHE A 167 1.65 3.91 -1.81
N SER A 168 0.35 3.78 -1.58
CA SER A 168 -0.34 2.51 -1.48
C SER A 168 -1.50 2.49 -2.47
N MET A 169 -1.46 1.55 -3.40
CA MET A 169 -2.58 1.26 -4.29
C MET A 169 -3.10 -0.11 -3.90
N HIS A 170 -4.40 -0.20 -3.63
CA HIS A 170 -5.00 -1.47 -3.23
C HIS A 170 -5.35 -2.29 -4.47
N ASP A 171 -4.87 -3.53 -4.49
CA ASP A 171 -5.23 -4.54 -5.48
C ASP A 171 -6.61 -5.15 -5.16
N ASP A 172 -7.13 -5.97 -6.08
CA ASP A 172 -8.40 -6.67 -5.90
C ASP A 172 -8.34 -7.55 -4.63
N PRO A 173 -9.28 -7.42 -3.67
CA PRO A 173 -9.33 -8.28 -2.50
C PRO A 173 -9.39 -9.78 -2.83
N LEU A 174 -9.93 -10.18 -3.98
CA LEU A 174 -9.94 -11.56 -4.45
C LEU A 174 -8.53 -12.03 -4.80
N GLU A 175 -7.80 -11.27 -5.61
CA GLU A 175 -6.43 -11.61 -6.01
C GLU A 175 -5.51 -11.67 -4.79
N VAL A 176 -5.63 -10.73 -3.86
CA VAL A 176 -4.86 -10.71 -2.61
C VAL A 176 -5.11 -11.97 -1.79
N ARG A 177 -6.37 -12.43 -1.68
CA ARG A 177 -6.71 -13.66 -0.95
C ARG A 177 -6.17 -14.90 -1.65
N LEU A 178 -6.34 -15.01 -2.97
CA LEU A 178 -5.83 -16.14 -3.74
C LEU A 178 -4.30 -16.23 -3.67
N ALA A 179 -3.61 -15.09 -3.82
CA ALA A 179 -2.17 -15.02 -3.67
C ALA A 179 -1.73 -15.44 -2.26
N SER A 180 -2.45 -15.02 -1.23
CA SER A 180 -2.15 -15.40 0.16
C SER A 180 -2.29 -16.92 0.38
N ILE A 181 -3.38 -17.52 -0.09
CA ILE A 181 -3.61 -18.98 0.00
C ILE A 181 -2.50 -19.73 -0.74
N TYR A 182 -2.16 -19.30 -1.95
CA TYR A 182 -1.09 -19.90 -2.75
C TYR A 182 0.27 -19.84 -2.05
N LEU A 183 0.64 -18.67 -1.52
CA LEU A 183 1.92 -18.49 -0.81
C LEU A 183 2.00 -19.35 0.46
N ILE A 184 0.91 -19.43 1.23
CA ILE A 184 0.84 -20.28 2.42
C ILE A 184 0.98 -21.76 2.02
N GLY A 185 0.24 -22.20 0.98
CA GLY A 185 0.33 -23.56 0.46
C GLY A 185 1.73 -23.91 -0.03
N PHE A 186 2.40 -22.98 -0.71
CA PHE A 186 3.77 -23.16 -1.18
C PHE A 186 4.77 -23.34 -0.03
N ILE A 187 4.68 -22.48 1.00
CA ILE A 187 5.54 -22.57 2.20
C ILE A 187 5.29 -23.89 2.95
N GLU A 188 4.03 -24.27 3.10
CA GLU A 188 3.62 -25.51 3.75
C GLU A 188 4.15 -26.73 2.99
N GLN A 189 4.00 -26.77 1.67
CA GLN A 189 4.49 -27.86 0.83
C GLN A 189 6.01 -28.00 0.95
N LYS A 190 6.75 -26.89 0.95
CA LYS A 190 8.20 -26.91 1.15
C LYS A 190 8.57 -27.46 2.54
N SER A 191 7.85 -27.09 3.59
CA SER A 191 8.03 -27.63 4.93
C SER A 191 7.73 -29.14 4.99
N ARG A 192 6.63 -29.58 4.34
CA ARG A 192 6.25 -30.98 4.26
C ARG A 192 7.33 -31.82 3.58
N ILE A 193 7.83 -31.39 2.44
CA ILE A 193 8.92 -32.09 1.72
C ILE A 193 10.17 -32.17 2.60
N SER A 194 10.56 -31.08 3.25
CA SER A 194 11.73 -31.09 4.15
C SER A 194 11.55 -32.10 5.29
N LYS A 195 10.38 -32.12 5.95
CA LYS A 195 10.10 -33.08 7.03
C LYS A 195 10.12 -34.53 6.54
N LEU A 196 9.56 -34.80 5.36
CA LEU A 196 9.59 -36.14 4.75
C LEU A 196 11.02 -36.58 4.44
N THR A 197 11.87 -35.68 3.92
CA THR A 197 13.28 -36.00 3.70
C THR A 197 14.01 -36.29 5.01
N SER A 198 13.80 -35.48 6.05
CA SER A 198 14.39 -35.73 7.38
C SER A 198 13.90 -37.04 8.00
N PHE A 199 12.61 -37.35 7.87
CA PHE A 199 12.03 -38.60 8.34
C PHE A 199 12.65 -39.81 7.62
N ALA A 200 12.75 -39.76 6.28
CA ALA A 200 13.37 -40.82 5.50
C ALA A 200 14.84 -41.04 5.90
N THR A 201 15.59 -39.97 6.17
CA THR A 201 16.99 -40.09 6.66
C THR A 201 17.10 -40.65 8.07
N LEU A 202 16.14 -40.36 8.94
CA LEU A 202 16.08 -40.92 10.30
C LEU A 202 15.70 -42.40 10.26
N GLU A 203 14.74 -42.76 9.41
CA GLU A 203 14.29 -44.14 9.23
C GLU A 203 15.44 -45.04 8.75
N THR A 204 16.21 -44.61 7.76
CA THR A 204 17.38 -45.37 7.29
C THR A 204 18.45 -45.49 8.36
N LYS A 205 18.72 -44.42 9.11
CA LYS A 205 19.67 -44.44 10.23
C LYS A 205 19.25 -45.43 11.32
N TRP A 206 18.00 -45.39 11.76
CA TRP A 206 17.48 -46.31 12.78
C TRP A 206 17.45 -47.76 12.29
N LYS A 207 17.09 -48.01 11.03
CA LYS A 207 17.18 -49.37 10.46
C LYS A 207 18.61 -49.91 10.54
N ASN A 208 19.60 -49.10 10.18
CA ASN A 208 21.00 -49.50 10.24
C ASN A 208 21.47 -49.75 11.69
N GLU A 209 21.16 -48.85 12.63
CA GLU A 209 21.50 -49.01 14.05
C GLU A 209 20.85 -50.26 14.66
N LEU A 210 19.59 -50.56 14.30
CA LEU A 210 18.90 -51.76 14.76
C LEU A 210 19.53 -53.04 14.20
N MET A 211 19.94 -53.04 12.93
CA MET A 211 20.64 -54.17 12.32
C MET A 211 22.01 -54.44 12.97
N GLU A 212 22.74 -53.39 13.33
CA GLU A 212 24.03 -53.51 14.03
C GLU A 212 23.85 -54.06 15.46
N LYS A 213 22.88 -53.50 16.21
CA LYS A 213 22.64 -53.89 17.60
C LYS A 213 22.03 -55.27 17.75
N TYR A 214 21.26 -55.73 16.75
CA TYR A 214 20.58 -57.00 16.76
C TYR A 214 20.75 -57.76 15.42
N PRO A 215 21.91 -58.37 15.18
CA PRO A 215 22.25 -58.99 13.90
C PRO A 215 21.35 -60.20 13.55
N ASN A 216 20.66 -60.77 14.53
CA ASN A 216 19.79 -61.94 14.36
C ASN A 216 18.31 -61.59 14.09
N ILE A 217 17.94 -60.30 14.08
CA ILE A 217 16.55 -59.88 13.77
C ILE A 217 16.41 -59.78 12.25
N LYS A 218 15.59 -60.67 11.67
CA LYS A 218 15.27 -60.65 10.23
C LYS A 218 14.03 -59.79 10.02
N PHE A 219 14.08 -58.84 9.09
CA PHE A 219 12.91 -58.04 8.71
C PHE A 219 12.32 -58.58 7.40
N LYS A 220 11.01 -58.75 7.33
CA LYS A 220 10.28 -59.08 6.09
C LYS A 220 9.21 -58.01 5.87
N ASN A 221 9.25 -57.33 4.72
CA ASN A 221 8.36 -56.21 4.39
C ASN A 221 8.34 -55.07 5.44
N GLY A 222 9.46 -54.83 6.13
CA GLY A 222 9.59 -53.78 7.15
C GLY A 222 9.09 -54.16 8.55
N ILE A 223 8.59 -55.39 8.74
CA ILE A 223 8.16 -55.92 10.05
C ILE A 223 9.25 -56.85 10.59
N PRO A 224 9.64 -56.74 11.88
CA PRO A 224 10.57 -57.68 12.49
C PRO A 224 9.92 -59.07 12.58
N VAL A 225 10.57 -60.06 11.97
CA VAL A 225 10.18 -61.47 12.07
C VAL A 225 10.88 -62.05 13.31
N PRO A 226 10.14 -62.71 14.22
CA PRO A 226 10.76 -63.33 15.38
C PRO A 226 11.75 -64.43 14.96
N PRO A 227 12.80 -64.67 15.76
CA PRO A 227 13.75 -65.76 15.51
C PRO A 227 13.03 -67.12 15.47
N GLU A 228 13.41 -67.98 14.53
CA GLU A 228 12.86 -69.34 14.45
C GLU A 228 13.09 -70.10 15.76
N GLY A 229 12.01 -70.45 16.46
CA GLY A 229 12.05 -71.24 17.70
C GLY A 229 11.26 -70.68 18.90
N ASN A 230 10.75 -69.44 18.85
CA ASN A 230 9.92 -68.87 19.93
C ASN A 230 8.46 -68.66 19.49
N ASN A 231 7.63 -69.68 19.69
CA ASN A 231 6.20 -69.67 19.37
C ASN A 231 5.31 -68.85 20.35
N ASN A 232 5.88 -68.10 21.30
CA ASN A 232 5.12 -67.47 22.38
C ASN A 232 5.12 -65.93 22.40
N TYR A 233 5.35 -65.26 21.27
CA TYR A 233 5.20 -63.80 21.21
C TYR A 233 4.29 -63.36 20.07
N TYR A 234 3.14 -62.81 20.49
CA TYR A 234 2.01 -62.23 19.74
C TYR A 234 1.12 -63.20 18.95
N ASP A 235 -0.01 -63.51 19.59
CA ASP A 235 -1.28 -63.82 18.92
C ASP A 235 -1.59 -62.71 17.89
N SER A 236 -1.69 -63.12 16.64
CA SER A 236 -1.95 -62.28 15.46
C SER A 236 -3.46 -62.04 15.26
N SER A 237 -4.24 -62.14 16.33
CA SER A 237 -5.69 -61.88 16.36
C SER A 237 -6.08 -60.39 16.33
N LEU A 238 -5.12 -59.46 16.26
CA LEU A 238 -5.36 -58.04 15.94
C LEU A 238 -5.08 -57.70 14.47
N THR A 239 -5.21 -58.69 13.58
CA THR A 239 -5.44 -58.43 12.16
C THR A 239 -6.88 -57.94 11.97
N LEU A 240 -7.02 -56.63 11.75
CA LEU A 240 -7.97 -56.04 10.80
C LEU A 240 -9.35 -56.72 10.72
N LYS A 241 -10.16 -56.58 11.77
CA LYS A 241 -11.61 -56.41 11.59
C LYS A 241 -11.91 -54.95 11.89
N ASN A 242 -12.67 -54.31 10.99
CA ASN A 242 -12.86 -52.87 10.78
C ASN A 242 -11.77 -52.33 9.83
N ASN A 243 -11.90 -52.29 8.50
CA ASN A 243 -13.08 -52.12 7.64
C ASN A 243 -14.12 -51.15 8.23
N GLU A 244 -13.63 -50.00 8.72
CA GLU A 244 -14.39 -48.77 8.58
C GLU A 244 -13.56 -47.80 7.76
N THR A 245 -14.17 -47.37 6.66
CA THR A 245 -13.76 -46.28 5.79
C THR A 245 -13.55 -45.02 6.62
N ILE A 246 -12.34 -44.81 7.12
CA ILE A 246 -11.91 -43.47 7.54
C ILE A 246 -11.57 -42.73 6.25
N HIS A 247 -12.53 -41.96 5.76
CA HIS A 247 -12.31 -40.89 4.80
C HIS A 247 -11.29 -39.92 5.41
N HIS A 248 -10.01 -40.17 5.18
CA HIS A 248 -9.01 -39.12 5.23
C HIS A 248 -9.31 -38.17 4.07
N ASN A 249 -10.05 -37.11 4.38
CA ASN A 249 -10.06 -35.89 3.58
C ASN A 249 -8.69 -35.21 3.69
N GLY A 250 -7.65 -35.87 3.18
CA GLY A 250 -6.45 -35.17 2.73
C GLY A 250 -6.82 -34.38 1.47
N PRO A 251 -6.20 -33.22 1.23
CA PRO A 251 -6.42 -32.51 -0.04
C PRO A 251 -6.04 -33.45 -1.19
N PRO A 252 -6.80 -33.44 -2.30
CA PRO A 252 -6.56 -34.38 -3.40
C PRO A 252 -5.13 -34.23 -3.91
N LEU A 253 -4.41 -35.34 -3.90
CA LEU A 253 -3.16 -35.48 -4.64
C LEU A 253 -3.50 -35.22 -6.11
N PHE A 254 -3.04 -34.10 -6.65
CA PHE A 254 -3.04 -33.87 -8.09
C PHE A 254 -2.31 -35.05 -8.74
N GLN A 255 -3.04 -35.81 -9.55
CA GLN A 255 -2.47 -36.80 -10.45
C GLN A 255 -1.49 -36.08 -11.37
N ASN A 256 -0.23 -36.52 -11.33
CA ASN A 256 0.79 -36.13 -12.28
C ASN A 256 0.36 -36.56 -13.68
N ASN A 257 -0.15 -35.62 -14.48
CA ASN A 257 -0.05 -35.74 -15.92
C ASN A 257 1.42 -35.57 -16.28
N SER A 258 1.96 -36.59 -16.94
CA SER A 258 3.28 -36.62 -17.54
C SER A 258 3.47 -35.43 -18.49
N PHE A 259 4.22 -34.43 -18.04
CA PHE A 259 4.82 -33.44 -18.93
C PHE A 259 6.28 -33.79 -19.15
N HIS A 260 6.62 -33.98 -20.42
CA HIS A 260 7.98 -34.19 -20.92
C HIS A 260 8.93 -33.12 -20.37
N SER A 261 10.00 -33.58 -19.73
CA SER A 261 11.15 -32.76 -19.37
C SER A 261 11.99 -32.46 -20.61
N THR A 262 11.98 -31.22 -21.08
CA THR A 262 13.13 -30.67 -21.82
C THR A 262 14.05 -29.99 -20.82
N SER A 263 15.28 -30.50 -20.75
CA SER A 263 16.37 -30.00 -19.94
C SER A 263 16.77 -28.58 -20.35
N SER A 264 16.67 -27.64 -19.43
CA SER A 264 17.56 -26.49 -19.37
C SER A 264 17.69 -26.05 -17.91
N SER A 265 18.88 -26.22 -17.36
CA SER A 265 19.25 -25.67 -16.06
C SER A 265 19.23 -24.14 -16.13
N PRO A 266 18.74 -23.46 -15.08
CA PRO A 266 19.27 -22.16 -14.74
C PRO A 266 19.89 -22.15 -13.35
N THR A 267 21.03 -21.48 -13.35
CA THR A 267 21.94 -21.11 -12.28
C THR A 267 21.21 -20.64 -11.01
N VAL A 268 21.72 -21.10 -9.87
CA VAL A 268 21.35 -20.65 -8.53
C VAL A 268 21.67 -19.15 -8.40
N GLU A 269 20.66 -18.30 -8.49
CA GLU A 269 20.76 -16.90 -8.08
C GLU A 269 19.94 -16.67 -6.80
N ARG A 270 20.65 -16.16 -5.79
CA ARG A 270 20.24 -16.09 -4.39
C ARG A 270 19.39 -14.85 -4.18
N GLU A 271 18.10 -14.88 -4.55
CA GLU A 271 17.21 -13.75 -4.31
C GLU A 271 16.66 -13.74 -2.87
N ARG A 272 17.16 -12.77 -2.10
CA ARG A 272 16.61 -12.36 -0.81
C ARG A 272 15.20 -11.82 -1.01
N SER A 273 14.29 -12.26 -0.14
CA SER A 273 12.95 -11.72 0.07
C SER A 273 12.98 -10.19 0.12
N ARG A 274 12.48 -9.53 -0.92
CA ARG A 274 12.24 -8.08 -0.95
C ARG A 274 10.74 -7.84 -0.82
N THR A 275 10.29 -7.51 0.39
CA THR A 275 9.18 -6.58 0.56
C THR A 275 9.51 -5.33 -0.25
N LYS A 276 8.76 -5.04 -1.32
CA LYS A 276 8.93 -3.79 -2.09
C LYS A 276 8.37 -2.61 -1.28
N SER A 277 9.07 -2.27 -0.21
CA SER A 277 9.06 -0.91 0.32
C SER A 277 10.01 -0.11 -0.57
N ILE A 278 9.43 0.67 -1.46
CA ILE A 278 10.17 1.58 -2.31
C ILE A 278 10.69 2.73 -1.42
N LYS A 279 11.87 2.54 -0.82
CA LYS A 279 12.68 3.65 -0.30
C LYS A 279 13.31 4.36 -1.50
N ILE A 280 12.59 5.32 -2.08
CA ILE A 280 13.18 6.27 -3.01
C ILE A 280 14.13 7.17 -2.22
N ARG A 281 15.42 6.82 -2.21
CA ARG A 281 16.49 7.78 -1.93
C ARG A 281 16.91 8.37 -3.27
N LYS A 282 16.09 9.26 -3.84
CA LYS A 282 16.47 9.99 -5.05
C LYS A 282 17.22 11.26 -4.66
N ARG A 283 18.50 11.25 -5.04
CA ARG A 283 19.26 12.45 -5.42
C ARG A 283 18.38 13.31 -6.34
N ILE A 284 18.37 14.60 -6.06
CA ILE A 284 17.61 15.61 -6.76
C ILE A 284 18.04 15.63 -8.23
N SER A 285 17.20 15.08 -9.11
CA SER A 285 17.22 15.40 -10.53
C SER A 285 16.01 16.29 -10.80
N LYS A 286 16.27 17.56 -11.11
CA LYS A 286 15.28 18.59 -11.44
C LYS A 286 14.33 18.05 -12.52
N PHE A 287 13.06 17.82 -12.17
CA PHE A 287 11.98 17.72 -13.16
C PHE A 287 11.43 19.13 -13.36
N ARG A 288 11.58 19.65 -14.57
CA ARG A 288 11.01 20.91 -15.05
C ARG A 288 9.72 20.53 -15.78
N ILE A 289 8.58 21.02 -15.27
CA ILE A 289 7.32 21.15 -16.01
C ILE A 289 7.15 22.64 -16.26
#